data_AF-A0A2S6ZDE8-F1
#
_entry.id   AF-A0A2S6ZDE8-F1
#
_cell.length_a   1.000
_cell.length_b   1.000
_cell.length_c   1.000
_cell.angle_alpha   90.00
_cell.angle_beta   90.00
_cell.angle_gamma   90.00
#
_symmetry.space_group_name_H-M   'P 1'
#
loop_
_entity.id
_entity.type
_entity.pdbx_description
1 polymer ?
#
loop_
_entity_poly.entity_id
_entity_poly.type
_entity_poly.pdbx_seq_one_letter_code
_entity_poly.pdbx_strand_id
1 'polypeptide(L)'
;MRKFQDRRKMAGVTLIEVMISVLILGVGMLGVAAMQTTALRNNQSAMQRSQLIMQTYTILDAMRANRDVALVGGYNTPGLMCAAPQGDSLVNRDQAEWINGLKKALGDADTACGSIGCKVGECTVLVQWDDSRAKDLAGVAGQTQTIRTVTQL
;
A
#
# COMPACT_ATOMS: atom_id res chain seq x y z
N MET A 1 0.10 69.60 44.53
CA MET A 1 -1.03 68.90 43.91
C MET A 1 -0.49 67.79 43.00
N ARG A 2 -0.65 66.52 43.38
CA ARG A 2 -0.09 65.36 42.66
C ARG A 2 -1.25 64.61 42.00
N LYS A 3 -1.36 64.68 40.67
CA LYS A 3 -2.41 64.00 39.89
C LYS A 3 -2.17 62.50 39.92
N PHE A 4 -3.10 61.73 40.47
CA PHE A 4 -3.11 60.27 40.34
C PHE A 4 -3.52 59.91 38.90
N GLN A 5 -2.61 59.26 38.17
CA GLN A 5 -2.90 58.68 36.86
C GLN A 5 -3.74 57.42 37.06
N ASP A 6 -4.99 57.46 36.60
CA ASP A 6 -5.88 56.30 36.55
C ASP A 6 -5.31 55.24 35.59
N ARG A 7 -4.83 54.12 36.16
CA ARG A 7 -4.52 52.93 35.37
C ARG A 7 -5.85 52.27 34.99
N ARG A 8 -6.32 52.48 33.76
CA ARG A 8 -7.38 51.65 33.17
C ARG A 8 -6.93 50.19 33.22
N LYS A 9 -7.48 49.42 34.15
CA LYS A 9 -7.32 47.96 34.16
C LYS A 9 -8.21 47.40 33.05
N MET A 10 -7.60 46.92 31.97
CA MET A 10 -8.30 46.06 31.01
C MET A 10 -8.71 44.79 31.76
N ALA A 11 -10.01 44.63 32.04
CA ALA A 11 -10.52 43.55 32.88
C ALA A 11 -11.53 42.62 32.17
N GLY A 12 -11.66 42.71 30.84
CA GLY A 12 -12.65 41.90 30.09
C GLY A 12 -12.16 41.28 28.78
N VAL A 13 -10.95 41.61 28.31
CA VAL A 13 -10.45 41.13 27.01
C VAL A 13 -9.69 39.79 27.14
N THR A 14 -9.15 39.47 28.32
CA THR A 14 -8.28 38.30 28.52
C THR A 14 -9.00 36.96 28.43
N LEU A 15 -10.25 36.86 28.91
CA LEU A 15 -10.98 35.59 28.90
C LEU A 15 -11.47 35.21 27.49
N ILE A 16 -11.95 36.20 26.72
CA ILE A 16 -12.34 36.00 25.32
C ILE A 16 -11.11 35.67 24.46
N GLU A 17 -9.98 36.32 24.71
CA GLU A 17 -8.71 36.03 24.02
C GLU A 17 -8.22 34.59 24.25
N VAL A 18 -8.31 34.09 25.49
CA VAL A 18 -7.98 32.70 25.81
C VAL A 18 -8.99 31.74 25.15
N MET A 19 -10.28 32.05 25.16
CA MET A 19 -11.30 31.21 24.50
C MET A 19 -11.08 31.12 22.99
N ILE A 20 -10.77 32.24 22.33
CA ILE A 20 -10.46 32.27 20.90
C ILE A 20 -9.16 31.50 20.63
N SER A 21 -8.15 31.64 21.47
CA SER A 21 -6.89 30.89 21.35
C SER A 21 -7.11 29.39 21.45
N VAL A 22 -7.88 28.93 22.44
CA VAL A 22 -8.23 27.51 22.61
C VAL A 22 -9.09 27.00 21.45
N LEU A 23 -10.01 27.83 20.94
CA LEU A 23 -10.81 27.48 19.76
C LEU A 23 -9.93 27.26 18.52
N ILE A 24 -9.03 28.20 18.22
CA ILE A 24 -8.11 28.12 17.08
C ILE A 24 -7.18 26.91 17.24
N LEU A 25 -6.62 26.70 18.43
CA LEU A 25 -5.77 25.54 18.73
C LEU A 25 -6.53 24.23 18.59
N GLY A 26 -7.77 24.16 19.08
CA GLY A 26 -8.63 22.99 18.96
C GLY A 26 -8.90 22.63 17.50
N VAL A 27 -9.28 23.60 16.67
CA VAL A 27 -9.48 23.39 15.22
C VAL A 27 -8.18 22.98 14.53
N GLY A 28 -7.05 23.61 14.89
CA GLY A 28 -5.74 23.27 14.37
C GLY A 28 -5.32 21.83 14.69
N MET A 29 -5.53 21.37 15.92
CA MET A 29 -5.21 19.99 16.34
C MET A 29 -6.07 18.96 15.62
N LEU A 30 -7.36 19.23 15.38
CA LEU A 30 -8.22 18.34 14.59
C LEU A 30 -7.72 18.21 13.14
N GLY A 31 -7.27 19.32 12.54
CA GLY A 31 -6.63 19.29 11.21
C GLY A 31 -5.38 18.43 11.18
N VAL A 32 -4.51 18.54 12.18
CA VAL A 32 -3.29 17.72 12.31
C VAL A 32 -3.63 16.24 12.51
N ALA A 33 -4.60 15.91 13.36
CA ALA A 33 -5.01 14.53 13.60
C ALA A 33 -5.58 13.86 12.34
N ALA A 34 -6.36 14.60 11.53
CA ALA A 34 -6.83 14.13 10.23
C ALA A 34 -5.66 13.83 9.29
N MET A 35 -4.69 14.74 9.17
CA MET A 35 -3.51 14.53 8.33
C MET A 35 -2.65 13.35 8.81
N GLN A 36 -2.47 13.17 10.12
CA GLN A 36 -1.74 12.03 10.67
C GLN A 36 -2.43 10.70 10.32
N THR A 37 -3.76 10.65 10.40
CA THR A 37 -4.54 9.45 10.03
C THR A 37 -4.35 9.10 8.56
N THR A 38 -4.43 10.09 7.67
CA THR A 38 -4.18 9.88 6.23
C THR A 38 -2.73 9.46 5.96
N ALA A 39 -1.76 10.05 6.66
CA ALA A 39 -0.35 9.69 6.51
C ALA A 39 -0.09 8.23 6.91
N LEU A 40 -0.66 7.76 8.03
CA LEU A 40 -0.53 6.37 8.47
C LEU A 40 -1.13 5.38 7.45
N ARG A 41 -2.31 5.70 6.89
CA ARG A 41 -2.95 4.88 5.85
C ARG A 41 -2.09 4.79 4.59
N ASN A 42 -1.56 5.92 4.13
CA ASN A 42 -0.67 5.96 2.96
C ASN A 42 0.62 5.17 3.19
N ASN A 43 1.20 5.26 4.39
CA ASN A 43 2.39 4.49 4.75
C ASN A 43 2.10 2.98 4.74
N GLN A 44 0.93 2.55 5.24
CA GLN A 44 0.54 1.15 5.22
C GLN A 44 0.41 0.61 3.78
N SER A 45 -0.26 1.35 2.89
CA SER A 45 -0.38 0.99 1.47
C SER A 45 0.98 0.94 0.76
N ALA A 46 1.86 1.92 1.02
CA ALA A 46 3.22 1.93 0.48
C ALA A 46 4.05 0.73 0.95
N MET A 47 3.91 0.33 2.22
CA MET A 47 4.56 -0.85 2.78
C MET A 47 4.06 -2.14 2.13
N GLN A 48 2.74 -2.29 1.97
CA GLN A 48 2.15 -3.43 1.27
C GLN A 48 2.67 -3.54 -0.17
N ARG A 49 2.67 -2.42 -0.92
CA ARG A 49 3.21 -2.37 -2.28
C ARG A 49 4.67 -2.79 -2.33
N SER A 50 5.48 -2.35 -1.36
CA SER A 50 6.90 -2.72 -1.29
C SER A 50 7.08 -4.23 -1.06
N GLN A 51 6.25 -4.84 -0.20
CA GLN A 51 6.28 -6.28 0.02
C GLN A 51 5.86 -7.08 -1.21
N LEU A 52 4.85 -6.61 -1.95
CA LEU A 52 4.45 -7.24 -3.23
C LEU A 52 5.55 -7.16 -4.29
N ILE A 53 6.29 -6.06 -4.34
CA ILE A 53 7.44 -5.92 -5.23
C ILE A 53 8.54 -6.92 -4.84
N MET A 54 8.86 -7.05 -3.55
CA MET A 54 9.82 -8.05 -3.08
C MET A 54 9.41 -9.46 -3.51
N GLN A 55 8.14 -9.82 -3.31
CA GLN A 55 7.60 -11.12 -3.71
C GLN A 55 7.53 -11.30 -5.24
N THR A 56 7.44 -10.22 -6.01
CA THR A 56 7.56 -10.27 -7.46
C THR A 56 8.99 -10.61 -7.87
N TYR A 57 9.99 -10.06 -7.19
CA TYR A 57 11.39 -10.38 -7.47
C TYR A 57 11.74 -11.82 -7.12
N THR A 58 11.18 -12.40 -6.05
CA THR A 58 11.46 -13.80 -5.70
C THR A 58 11.06 -14.78 -6.80
N ILE A 59 9.89 -14.59 -7.44
CA ILE A 59 9.47 -15.44 -8.56
C ILE A 59 10.28 -15.15 -9.84
N LEU A 60 10.70 -13.90 -10.07
CA LEU A 60 11.60 -13.58 -11.18
C LEU A 60 12.95 -14.28 -11.01
N ASP A 61 13.48 -14.33 -9.79
CA ASP A 61 14.74 -15.00 -9.49
C ASP A 61 14.60 -16.52 -9.60
N ALA A 62 13.47 -17.11 -9.19
CA ALA A 62 13.16 -18.52 -9.44
C ALA A 62 13.12 -18.84 -10.95
N MET A 63 12.49 -17.98 -11.77
CA MET A 63 12.50 -18.13 -13.22
C MET A 63 13.88 -17.96 -13.85
N ARG A 64 14.73 -17.08 -13.31
CA ARG A 64 16.14 -16.95 -13.75
C ARG A 64 16.97 -18.17 -13.38
N ALA A 65 16.73 -18.75 -12.21
CA ALA A 65 17.37 -20.01 -11.80
C ALA A 65 16.93 -21.19 -12.67
N ASN A 66 15.67 -21.19 -13.13
CA ASN A 66 15.11 -22.20 -14.02
C ASN A 66 14.83 -21.64 -15.43
N ARG A 67 15.85 -20.97 -15.98
CA ARG A 67 15.75 -20.16 -17.21
C ARG A 67 15.24 -20.96 -18.41
N ASP A 68 15.74 -22.16 -18.63
CA ASP A 68 15.41 -22.96 -19.82
C ASP A 68 13.91 -23.27 -19.87
N VAL A 69 13.32 -23.63 -18.72
CA VAL A 69 11.87 -23.87 -18.59
C VAL A 69 11.07 -22.58 -18.74
N ALA A 70 11.57 -21.48 -18.19
CA ALA A 70 10.88 -20.19 -18.28
C ALA A 70 10.88 -19.62 -19.71
N LEU A 71 11.97 -19.80 -20.48
CA LEU A 71 12.06 -19.35 -21.88
C LEU A 71 11.11 -20.08 -22.83
N VAL A 72 10.81 -21.36 -22.55
CA VAL A 72 9.81 -22.13 -23.31
C VAL A 72 8.38 -21.93 -22.80
N GLY A 73 8.19 -21.02 -21.83
CA GLY A 73 6.87 -20.67 -21.29
C GLY A 73 6.35 -21.63 -20.22
N GLY A 74 7.20 -22.45 -19.60
CA GLY A 74 6.78 -23.40 -18.55
C GLY A 74 6.21 -22.74 -17.30
N TYR A 75 6.57 -21.47 -17.02
CA TYR A 75 6.00 -20.68 -15.93
C TYR A 75 4.72 -19.92 -16.33
N ASN A 76 4.26 -20.01 -17.58
CA ASN A 76 3.11 -19.25 -18.06
C ASN A 76 1.83 -19.72 -17.38
N THR A 77 1.06 -18.75 -16.89
CA THR A 77 -0.22 -18.99 -16.23
C THR A 77 -1.36 -18.64 -17.19
N PRO A 78 -2.47 -19.40 -17.20
CA PRO A 78 -3.61 -19.13 -18.10
C PRO A 78 -4.36 -17.82 -17.76
N GLY A 79 -4.05 -17.20 -16.63
CA GLY A 79 -4.67 -15.96 -16.16
C GLY A 79 -4.18 -15.60 -14.76
N LEU A 80 -4.94 -14.75 -14.08
CA LEU A 80 -4.70 -14.41 -12.68
C LEU A 80 -4.97 -15.62 -11.78
N MET A 81 -3.94 -16.05 -11.06
CA MET A 81 -4.01 -17.09 -10.05
C MET A 81 -4.16 -16.44 -8.69
N CYS A 82 -5.33 -16.63 -8.07
CA CYS A 82 -5.61 -16.20 -6.70
C CYS A 82 -5.44 -17.34 -5.69
N ALA A 83 -5.23 -18.57 -6.16
CA ALA A 83 -4.96 -19.74 -5.33
C ALA A 83 -3.62 -20.35 -5.74
N ALA A 84 -2.85 -20.81 -4.75
CA ALA A 84 -1.60 -21.48 -5.02
C ALA A 84 -1.85 -22.77 -5.83
N PRO A 85 -1.18 -22.97 -6.98
CA PRO A 85 -1.33 -24.17 -7.76
C PRO A 85 -0.89 -25.40 -6.96
N GLN A 86 -1.51 -26.54 -7.26
CA GLN A 86 -1.20 -27.82 -6.63
C GLN A 86 -0.25 -28.64 -7.53
N GLY A 87 0.66 -29.40 -6.93
CA GLY A 87 1.53 -30.35 -7.62
C GLY A 87 3.01 -30.20 -7.25
N ASP A 88 3.80 -31.20 -7.65
CA ASP A 88 5.16 -31.39 -7.16
C ASP A 88 6.26 -30.91 -8.11
N SER A 89 5.88 -30.38 -9.28
CA SER A 89 6.85 -29.80 -10.20
C SER A 89 7.54 -28.60 -9.55
N LEU A 90 8.81 -28.36 -9.90
CA LEU A 90 9.55 -27.17 -9.44
C LEU A 90 8.76 -25.88 -9.72
N VAL A 91 8.18 -25.77 -10.92
CA VAL A 91 7.35 -24.62 -11.33
C VAL A 91 6.14 -24.45 -10.41
N ASN A 92 5.40 -25.53 -10.12
CA ASN A 92 4.22 -25.45 -9.26
C ASN A 92 4.61 -25.05 -7.84
N ARG A 93 5.73 -25.56 -7.31
CA ARG A 93 6.23 -25.17 -6.00
C ARG A 93 6.63 -23.69 -5.97
N ASP A 94 7.35 -23.21 -6.97
CA ASP A 94 7.76 -21.80 -7.05
C ASP A 94 6.54 -20.86 -7.15
N GLN A 95 5.56 -21.22 -7.99
CA GLN A 95 4.31 -20.47 -8.12
C GLN A 95 3.47 -20.54 -6.83
N ALA A 96 3.43 -21.68 -6.15
CA ALA A 96 2.72 -21.83 -4.89
C ALA A 96 3.36 -21.01 -3.77
N GLU A 97 4.68 -21.06 -3.63
CA GLU A 97 5.43 -20.21 -2.70
C GLU A 97 5.21 -18.73 -3.01
N TRP A 98 5.24 -18.37 -4.29
CA TRP A 98 5.00 -17.01 -4.74
C TRP A 98 3.61 -16.50 -4.35
N ILE A 99 2.54 -17.21 -4.73
CA ILE A 99 1.17 -16.81 -4.42
C ILE A 99 0.93 -16.80 -2.90
N ASN A 100 1.43 -17.79 -2.16
CA ASN A 100 1.31 -17.80 -0.70
C ASN A 100 2.08 -16.65 -0.05
N GLY A 101 3.24 -16.29 -0.58
CA GLY A 101 4.01 -15.11 -0.14
C GLY A 101 3.25 -13.81 -0.37
N LEU A 102 2.58 -13.64 -1.52
CA LEU A 102 1.75 -12.46 -1.79
C LEU A 102 0.61 -12.33 -0.79
N LYS A 103 -0.10 -13.43 -0.51
CA LYS A 103 -1.18 -13.48 0.48
C LYS A 103 -0.69 -13.14 1.89
N LYS A 104 0.47 -13.67 2.27
CA LYS A 104 1.06 -13.45 3.59
C LYS A 104 1.53 -12.00 3.77
N ALA A 105 2.08 -11.39 2.71
CA ALA A 105 2.50 -9.99 2.69
C ALA A 105 1.32 -9.02 2.86
N LEU A 106 0.17 -9.35 2.28
CA LEU A 106 -1.02 -8.51 2.39
C LEU A 106 -1.86 -8.79 3.63
N GLY A 107 -1.68 -9.94 4.27
CA GLY A 107 -2.54 -10.41 5.36
C GLY A 107 -3.97 -10.74 4.88
N ASP A 108 -4.16 -10.87 3.58
CA ASP A 108 -5.43 -11.13 2.91
C ASP A 108 -5.22 -12.16 1.80
N ALA A 109 -5.90 -13.29 1.92
CA ALA A 109 -5.70 -14.44 1.06
C ALA A 109 -6.53 -14.39 -0.23
N ASP A 110 -7.58 -13.57 -0.29
CA ASP A 110 -8.61 -13.70 -1.33
C ASP A 110 -8.49 -12.64 -2.42
N THR A 111 -7.85 -11.51 -2.12
CA THR A 111 -7.71 -10.39 -3.05
C THR A 111 -6.37 -10.40 -3.80
N ALA A 112 -5.36 -11.11 -3.28
CA ALA A 112 -4.01 -11.18 -3.83
C ALA A 112 -3.90 -12.25 -4.93
N CYS A 113 -3.74 -11.80 -6.17
CA CYS A 113 -3.63 -12.67 -7.33
C CYS A 113 -2.40 -12.32 -8.18
N GLY A 114 -1.84 -13.31 -8.88
CA GLY A 114 -0.68 -13.11 -9.75
C GLY A 114 -0.81 -13.85 -11.06
N SER A 115 -0.23 -13.32 -12.13
CA SER A 115 -0.05 -14.03 -13.40
C SER A 115 1.36 -13.83 -13.96
N ILE A 116 1.81 -14.83 -14.69
CA ILE A 116 3.10 -14.85 -15.36
C ILE A 116 2.87 -15.12 -16.84
N GLY A 117 3.46 -14.28 -17.68
CA GLY A 117 3.44 -14.43 -19.12
C GLY A 117 4.82 -14.17 -19.70
N CYS A 118 5.51 -15.25 -20.05
CA CYS A 118 6.79 -15.25 -20.74
C CYS A 118 6.60 -15.46 -22.24
N LYS A 119 7.26 -14.59 -23.01
CA LYS A 119 7.53 -14.70 -24.44
C LYS A 119 9.04 -14.84 -24.64
N VAL A 120 9.47 -15.03 -25.89
CA VAL A 120 10.88 -15.23 -26.26
C VAL A 120 11.78 -14.16 -25.62
N GLY A 121 12.48 -14.54 -24.53
CA GLY A 121 13.41 -13.69 -23.80
C GLY A 121 12.81 -12.63 -22.87
N GLU A 122 11.48 -12.46 -22.82
CA GLU A 122 10.82 -11.43 -22.01
C GLU A 122 9.67 -12.03 -21.18
N CYS A 123 9.76 -11.88 -19.86
CA CYS A 123 8.73 -12.29 -18.92
C CYS A 123 8.03 -11.10 -18.29
N THR A 124 6.70 -11.12 -18.36
CA THR A 124 5.82 -10.20 -17.64
C THR A 124 5.26 -10.92 -16.42
N VAL A 125 5.46 -10.33 -15.24
CA VAL A 125 4.74 -10.72 -14.02
C VAL A 125 3.74 -9.63 -13.68
N LEU A 126 2.49 -10.02 -13.48
CA LEU A 126 1.43 -9.13 -13.05
C LEU A 126 0.95 -9.58 -11.68
N VAL A 127 0.87 -8.64 -10.75
CA VAL A 127 0.32 -8.84 -9.41
C VAL A 127 -0.87 -7.90 -9.25
N GLN A 128 -1.96 -8.42 -8.71
CA GLN A 128 -3.21 -7.71 -8.49
C GLN A 128 -3.65 -7.88 -7.03
N TRP A 129 -4.13 -6.80 -6.40
CA TRP A 129 -4.73 -6.83 -5.07
C TRP A 129 -5.77 -5.73 -4.87
N ASP A 130 -6.62 -5.83 -3.86
CA ASP A 130 -7.52 -4.74 -3.47
C ASP A 130 -6.82 -3.79 -2.49
N ASP A 131 -6.76 -2.50 -2.85
CA ASP A 131 -6.23 -1.43 -1.98
C ASP A 131 -7.33 -0.43 -1.59
N SER A 132 -8.52 -0.94 -1.29
CA SER A 132 -9.64 -0.15 -0.78
C SER A 132 -9.29 0.62 0.51
N ARG A 133 -8.37 0.09 1.32
CA ARG A 133 -7.91 0.67 2.60
C ARG A 133 -7.17 2.00 2.43
N ALA A 134 -6.51 2.24 1.29
CA ALA A 134 -5.78 3.47 1.02
C ALA A 134 -6.68 4.66 0.64
N LYS A 135 -7.91 4.44 0.16
CA LYS A 135 -8.71 5.49 -0.51
C LYS A 135 -10.19 5.53 -0.12
N ASP A 136 -10.51 5.44 1.15
CA ASP A 136 -11.89 5.62 1.64
C ASP A 136 -12.27 7.11 1.83
N LEU A 137 -11.90 7.98 0.89
CA LEU A 137 -12.22 9.42 0.89
C LEU A 137 -13.13 9.85 -0.27
N ALA A 138 -13.48 8.94 -1.19
CA ALA A 138 -14.29 9.26 -2.37
C ALA A 138 -15.47 8.30 -2.63
N GLY A 139 -15.81 7.40 -1.71
CA GLY A 139 -16.97 6.50 -1.87
C GLY A 139 -16.86 5.53 -3.05
N VAL A 140 -15.65 5.25 -3.55
CA VAL A 140 -15.44 4.26 -4.62
C VAL A 140 -15.03 2.93 -3.99
N ALA A 141 -16.01 2.05 -3.78
CA ALA A 141 -15.78 0.69 -3.32
C ALA A 141 -15.06 -0.14 -4.40
N GLY A 142 -14.01 -0.88 -4.01
CA GLY A 142 -13.26 -1.82 -4.86
C GLY A 142 -12.23 -1.15 -5.77
N GLN A 143 -11.02 -0.92 -5.27
CA GLN A 143 -9.92 -0.36 -6.05
C GLN A 143 -8.83 -1.41 -6.20
N THR A 144 -9.07 -2.32 -7.14
CA THR A 144 -8.09 -3.29 -7.60
C THR A 144 -6.86 -2.56 -8.15
N GLN A 145 -5.73 -2.68 -7.48
CA GLN A 145 -4.44 -2.18 -7.93
C GLN A 145 -3.68 -3.29 -8.67
N THR A 146 -2.87 -2.91 -9.64
CA THR A 146 -1.99 -3.83 -10.37
C THR A 146 -0.56 -3.32 -10.40
N ILE A 147 0.39 -4.24 -10.26
CA ILE A 147 1.81 -4.02 -10.55
C ILE A 147 2.14 -4.92 -11.73
N ARG A 148 2.65 -4.31 -12.81
CA ARG A 148 3.20 -5.03 -13.95
C ARG A 148 4.71 -4.84 -13.98
N THR A 149 5.44 -5.93 -13.82
CA THR A 149 6.90 -5.96 -13.90
C THR A 149 7.29 -6.74 -15.14
N VAL A 150 8.14 -6.15 -15.98
CA VAL A 150 8.69 -6.81 -17.16
C VAL A 150 10.17 -6.99 -16.95
N THR A 151 10.68 -8.20 -17.17
CA THR A 151 12.11 -8.48 -17.17
C THR A 151 12.47 -9.24 -18.43
N GLN A 152 13.68 -8.99 -18.91
CA GLN A 152 14.33 -9.96 -19.78
C GLN A 152 14.87 -11.07 -18.89
N LEU A 153 14.62 -12.32 -19.28
CA LEU A 153 15.26 -13.44 -18.61
C LEU A 153 16.69 -13.48 -19.05
#